data_AF-A0A7R8WRX4-F1
#
_entry.id   AF-A0A7R8WRX4-F1
#
_cell.length_a   1.000
_cell.length_b   1.000
_cell.length_c   1.000
_cell.angle_alpha   90.00
_cell.angle_beta   90.00
_cell.angle_gamma   90.00
#
_symmetry.space_group_name_H-M   'P 1'
#
loop_
_entity.id
_entity.type
_entity.pdbx_description
1 polymer ?
#
loop_
_entity_poly.entity_id
_entity_poly.type
_entity_poly.pdbx_seq_one_letter_code
_entity_poly.pdbx_strand_id
1 'polypeptide(L)'
;MFEYIGEMGKDYIYAVTPLLEDALMDRDLVHRQTAISAVRHMALGVYGFGCEDALTHLLNFVWPNIFETSPHLVQAFFDCVDAMRVSLGPGRMLTYILQGLFHPARKVREVYWKVYNTVYVGSEDALIAAYPRVPNESKNQYLRYELDYVL
;
A
#
# COMPACT_ATOMS: atom_id res chain seq x y z
N MET A 1 6.97 1.65 -20.02
CA MET A 1 7.93 0.53 -20.16
C MET A 1 7.50 -0.66 -19.31
N PHE A 2 7.51 -0.60 -17.98
CA PHE A 2 7.13 -1.70 -17.08
C PHE A 2 5.73 -2.29 -17.36
N GLU A 3 4.78 -1.47 -17.77
CA GLU A 3 3.45 -1.92 -18.22
C GLU A 3 3.51 -2.93 -19.37
N TYR A 4 4.45 -2.74 -20.31
CA TYR A 4 4.56 -3.56 -21.51
C TYR A 4 5.45 -4.78 -21.32
N ILE A 5 6.50 -4.65 -20.50
CA ILE A 5 7.45 -5.75 -20.26
C ILE A 5 6.96 -6.73 -19.18
N GLY A 6 5.98 -6.33 -18.34
CA GLY A 6 5.31 -7.20 -17.38
C GLY A 6 6.29 -7.93 -16.46
N GLU A 7 6.25 -9.27 -16.51
CA GLU A 7 7.08 -10.16 -15.69
C GLU A 7 8.59 -9.98 -15.87
N MET A 8 9.03 -9.51 -17.04
CA MET A 8 10.46 -9.25 -17.28
C MET A 8 10.98 -8.11 -16.39
N GLY A 9 10.09 -7.31 -15.79
CA GLY A 9 10.46 -6.26 -14.84
C GLY A 9 11.20 -6.77 -13.60
N LYS A 10 11.04 -8.06 -13.24
CA LYS A 10 11.68 -8.66 -12.05
C LYS A 10 13.21 -8.61 -12.09
N ASP A 11 13.79 -8.65 -13.29
CA ASP A 11 15.25 -8.63 -13.47
C ASP A 11 15.80 -7.19 -13.41
N TYR A 12 14.93 -6.17 -13.49
CA TYR A 12 15.33 -4.76 -13.59
C TYR A 12 14.92 -3.91 -12.38
N ILE A 13 14.07 -4.41 -11.48
CA ILE A 13 13.54 -3.64 -10.35
C ILE A 13 14.65 -3.00 -9.52
N TYR A 14 15.66 -3.76 -9.12
CA TYR A 14 16.79 -3.27 -8.32
C TYR A 14 17.62 -2.22 -9.05
N ALA A 15 17.81 -2.36 -10.36
CA ALA A 15 18.58 -1.40 -11.15
C ALA A 15 17.87 -0.04 -11.25
N VAL A 16 16.54 -0.03 -11.27
CA VAL A 16 15.73 1.19 -11.44
C VAL A 16 15.29 1.80 -10.11
N THR A 17 15.42 1.08 -8.99
CA THR A 17 15.01 1.54 -7.66
C THR A 17 15.63 2.91 -7.30
N PRO A 18 16.95 3.16 -7.43
CA PRO A 18 17.54 4.44 -7.05
C PRO A 18 17.01 5.63 -7.87
N LEU A 19 16.68 5.40 -9.14
CA LEU A 19 16.09 6.42 -10.02
C LEU A 19 14.68 6.78 -9.55
N LEU A 20 13.89 5.76 -9.17
CA LEU A 20 12.53 5.97 -8.68
C LEU A 20 12.52 6.63 -7.30
N GLU A 21 13.46 6.30 -6.42
CA GLU A 21 13.62 6.97 -5.12
C GLU A 21 13.78 8.47 -5.28
N ASP A 22 14.72 8.90 -6.14
CA ASP A 22 14.98 10.32 -6.39
C ASP A 22 13.73 11.01 -6.97
N ALA A 23 13.11 10.41 -7.99
CA ALA A 23 11.92 10.97 -8.62
C ALA A 23 10.68 11.02 -7.68
N LEU A 24 10.55 10.08 -6.74
CA LEU A 24 9.46 10.06 -5.74
C LEU A 24 9.63 11.13 -4.65
N MET A 25 10.85 11.62 -4.44
CA MET A 25 11.17 12.68 -3.48
C MET A 25 11.29 14.07 -4.12
N ASP A 26 11.15 14.16 -5.45
CA ASP A 26 11.30 15.42 -6.17
C ASP A 26 10.25 16.46 -5.73
N ARG A 27 10.64 17.73 -5.80
CA ARG A 27 9.76 18.86 -5.54
C ARG A 27 8.67 18.98 -6.61
N ASP A 28 8.95 18.57 -7.84
CA ASP A 28 7.99 18.58 -8.93
C ASP A 28 6.94 17.47 -8.75
N LEU A 29 5.67 17.88 -8.76
CA LEU A 29 4.52 16.99 -8.70
C LEU A 29 4.47 16.04 -9.91
N VAL A 30 4.94 16.48 -11.08
CA VAL A 30 4.93 15.66 -12.29
C VAL A 30 5.89 14.49 -12.17
N HIS A 31 7.11 14.73 -11.67
CA HIS A 31 8.09 13.66 -11.42
C HIS A 31 7.53 12.62 -10.45
N ARG A 32 6.96 13.06 -9.33
CA ARG A 32 6.34 12.16 -8.36
C ARG A 32 5.17 11.38 -8.95
N GLN A 33 4.27 12.04 -9.67
CA GLN A 33 3.13 11.38 -10.33
C GLN A 33 3.59 10.32 -11.33
N THR A 34 4.57 10.64 -12.19
CA THR A 34 5.10 9.71 -13.19
C THR A 34 5.84 8.55 -12.52
N ALA A 35 6.63 8.82 -11.48
CA ALA A 35 7.33 7.79 -10.72
C ALA A 35 6.35 6.84 -10.02
N ILE A 36 5.31 7.36 -9.35
CA ILE A 36 4.25 6.54 -8.74
C ILE A 36 3.56 5.65 -9.78
N SER A 37 3.27 6.20 -10.97
CA SER A 37 2.68 5.43 -12.07
C SER A 37 3.60 4.33 -12.57
N ALA A 38 4.91 4.58 -12.64
CA ALA A 38 5.91 3.57 -12.99
C ALA A 38 5.99 2.46 -11.93
N VAL A 39 5.99 2.82 -10.64
CA VAL A 39 5.96 1.88 -9.52
C VAL A 39 4.69 1.03 -9.54
N ARG A 40 3.53 1.60 -9.86
CA ARG A 40 2.26 0.86 -10.03
C ARG A 40 2.42 -0.28 -11.05
N HIS A 41 2.89 0.04 -12.25
CA HIS A 41 3.05 -0.96 -13.31
C HIS A 41 4.12 -1.99 -12.98
N MET A 42 5.21 -1.55 -12.34
CA MET A 42 6.26 -2.45 -11.85
C MET A 42 5.70 -3.43 -10.83
N ALA A 43 4.96 -2.96 -9.82
CA ALA A 43 4.34 -3.80 -8.80
C ALA A 43 3.46 -4.89 -9.43
N LEU A 44 2.50 -4.52 -10.29
CA LEU A 44 1.64 -5.48 -10.97
C LEU A 44 2.41 -6.45 -11.86
N GLY A 45 3.45 -5.98 -12.56
CA GLY A 45 4.26 -6.81 -13.46
C GLY A 45 5.09 -7.86 -12.73
N VAL A 46 5.60 -7.54 -11.53
CA VAL A 46 6.47 -8.44 -10.75
C VAL A 46 5.74 -9.21 -9.64
N TYR A 47 4.41 -9.15 -9.61
CA TYR A 47 3.61 -9.91 -8.66
C TYR A 47 3.92 -11.41 -8.74
N GLY A 48 4.17 -12.03 -7.58
CA GLY A 48 4.45 -13.47 -7.48
C GLY A 48 5.87 -13.90 -7.85
N PHE A 49 6.77 -12.95 -8.14
CA PHE A 49 8.16 -13.25 -8.52
C PHE A 49 9.20 -13.02 -7.40
N GLY A 50 8.77 -12.80 -6.16
CA GLY A 50 9.69 -12.69 -5.02
C GLY A 50 10.41 -11.35 -4.90
N CYS A 51 9.81 -10.26 -5.40
CA CYS A 51 10.36 -8.90 -5.36
C CYS A 51 9.74 -8.02 -4.27
N GLU A 52 9.15 -8.62 -3.23
CA GLU A 52 8.41 -7.91 -2.19
C GLU A 52 9.30 -6.98 -1.36
N ASP A 53 10.58 -7.26 -1.24
CA ASP A 53 11.57 -6.42 -0.54
C ASP A 53 11.77 -5.08 -1.27
N ALA A 54 12.07 -5.10 -2.56
CA ALA A 54 12.22 -3.91 -3.38
C ALA A 54 10.91 -3.12 -3.49
N LEU A 55 9.78 -3.80 -3.63
CA LEU A 55 8.47 -3.16 -3.62
C LEU A 55 8.12 -2.53 -2.27
N THR A 56 8.46 -3.19 -1.14
CA THR A 56 8.27 -2.62 0.21
C THR A 56 9.15 -1.38 0.38
N HIS A 57 10.38 -1.42 -0.13
CA HIS A 57 11.27 -0.26 -0.12
C HIS A 57 10.68 0.91 -0.91
N LEU A 58 10.24 0.69 -2.15
CA LEU A 58 9.57 1.72 -2.96
C LEU A 58 8.27 2.23 -2.32
N LEU A 59 7.49 1.37 -1.67
CA LEU A 59 6.29 1.77 -0.93
C LEU A 59 6.62 2.82 0.14
N ASN A 60 7.77 2.73 0.80
CA ASN A 60 8.19 3.74 1.80
C ASN A 60 8.40 5.13 1.19
N PHE A 61 8.75 5.23 -0.08
CA PHE A 61 8.86 6.51 -0.81
C PHE A 61 7.54 6.96 -1.44
N VAL A 62 6.67 6.01 -1.80
CA VAL A 62 5.31 6.33 -2.27
C VAL A 62 4.44 6.83 -1.11
N TRP A 63 4.50 6.21 0.06
CA TRP A 63 3.58 6.44 1.17
C TRP A 63 3.47 7.90 1.66
N PRO A 64 4.56 8.70 1.76
CA PRO A 64 4.48 10.11 2.15
C PRO A 64 3.57 10.96 1.26
N ASN A 65 3.33 10.53 0.01
CA ASN A 65 2.46 11.23 -0.95
C ASN A 65 0.97 11.09 -0.64
N ILE A 66 0.58 10.32 0.39
CA ILE A 66 -0.81 10.14 0.82
C ILE A 66 -1.54 11.47 1.10
N PHE A 67 -0.83 12.51 1.53
CA PHE A 67 -1.42 13.81 1.89
C PHE A 67 -1.42 14.85 0.76
N GLU A 68 -1.03 14.46 -0.45
CA GLU A 68 -1.08 15.34 -1.61
C GLU A 68 -2.52 15.72 -1.98
N THR A 69 -2.65 16.89 -2.61
CA THR A 69 -3.97 17.46 -2.97
C THR A 69 -4.22 17.50 -4.47
N SER A 70 -3.16 17.39 -5.29
CA SER A 70 -3.28 17.37 -6.74
C SER A 70 -4.10 16.15 -7.21
N PRO A 71 -5.22 16.34 -7.94
CA PRO A 71 -6.09 15.24 -8.34
C PRO A 71 -5.37 14.12 -9.09
N HIS A 72 -4.45 14.48 -9.99
CA HIS A 72 -3.72 13.51 -10.81
C HIS A 72 -2.72 12.68 -9.99
N LEU A 73 -2.03 13.31 -9.04
CA LEU A 73 -1.09 12.61 -8.16
C LEU A 73 -1.85 11.73 -7.16
N VAL A 74 -2.95 12.23 -6.59
CA VAL A 74 -3.83 11.46 -5.71
C VAL A 74 -4.34 10.21 -6.41
N GLN A 75 -4.82 10.33 -7.66
CA GLN A 75 -5.25 9.17 -8.43
C GLN A 75 -4.11 8.16 -8.64
N ALA A 76 -2.93 8.64 -9.06
CA ALA A 76 -1.76 7.77 -9.24
C ALA A 76 -1.38 7.05 -7.93
N PHE A 77 -1.46 7.74 -6.78
CA PHE A 77 -1.21 7.16 -5.47
C PHE A 77 -2.20 6.04 -5.15
N PHE A 78 -3.51 6.27 -5.30
CA PHE A 78 -4.52 5.24 -5.01
C PHE A 78 -4.39 4.03 -5.94
N ASP A 79 -4.11 4.25 -7.22
CA ASP A 79 -3.88 3.15 -8.17
C ASP A 79 -2.62 2.35 -7.80
N CYS A 80 -1.55 3.03 -7.35
CA CYS A 80 -0.33 2.38 -6.89
C CYS A 80 -0.54 1.60 -5.58
N VAL A 81 -1.33 2.14 -4.65
CA VAL A 81 -1.73 1.44 -3.43
C VAL A 81 -2.50 0.15 -3.74
N ASP A 82 -3.40 0.16 -4.71
CA ASP A 82 -4.12 -1.06 -5.11
C ASP A 82 -3.18 -2.08 -5.79
N ALA A 83 -2.24 -1.62 -6.61
CA ALA A 83 -1.19 -2.48 -7.16
C ALA A 83 -0.29 -3.09 -6.07
N MET A 84 0.08 -2.30 -5.06
CA MET A 84 0.85 -2.75 -3.91
C MET A 84 0.07 -3.74 -3.05
N ARG A 85 -1.25 -3.58 -2.89
CA ARG A 85 -2.10 -4.58 -2.24
C ARG A 85 -2.00 -5.93 -2.93
N VAL A 86 -2.05 -5.99 -4.25
CA VAL A 86 -1.90 -7.24 -5.00
C VAL A 86 -0.50 -7.82 -4.78
N SER A 87 0.51 -6.97 -4.88
CA SER A 87 1.91 -7.41 -4.99
C SER A 87 2.55 -7.76 -3.65
N LEU A 88 2.29 -6.98 -2.61
CA LEU A 88 2.80 -7.15 -1.25
C LEU A 88 1.82 -7.89 -0.33
N GLY A 89 0.56 -7.95 -0.73
CA GLY A 89 -0.53 -8.50 0.06
C GLY A 89 -1.23 -7.47 0.95
N PRO A 90 -2.54 -7.67 1.22
CA PRO A 90 -3.35 -6.75 2.02
C PRO A 90 -2.91 -6.66 3.48
N GLY A 91 -2.30 -7.71 4.04
CA GLY A 91 -1.79 -7.72 5.41
C GLY A 91 -0.66 -6.71 5.62
N ARG A 92 0.30 -6.63 4.69
CA ARG A 92 1.35 -5.60 4.74
C ARG A 92 0.77 -4.21 4.53
N MET A 93 -0.17 -4.04 3.60
CA MET A 93 -0.82 -2.73 3.43
C MET A 93 -1.54 -2.29 4.71
N LEU A 94 -2.22 -3.21 5.40
CA LEU A 94 -2.93 -2.92 6.64
C LEU A 94 -1.98 -2.39 7.72
N THR A 95 -0.74 -2.86 7.82
CA THR A 95 0.22 -2.34 8.82
C THR A 95 0.57 -0.87 8.59
N TYR A 96 0.61 -0.40 7.34
CA TYR A 96 0.80 1.02 7.02
C TYR A 96 -0.46 1.84 7.31
N ILE A 97 -1.65 1.24 7.17
CA ILE A 97 -2.95 1.91 7.29
C ILE A 97 -3.37 2.09 8.76
N LEU A 98 -3.12 1.10 9.62
CA LEU A 98 -3.64 1.06 10.99
C LEU A 98 -3.31 2.32 11.81
N GLN A 99 -2.11 2.90 11.63
CA GLN A 99 -1.67 4.09 12.36
C GLN A 99 -2.54 5.33 12.11
N GLY A 100 -3.20 5.44 10.94
CA GLY A 100 -3.97 6.62 10.57
C GLY A 100 -5.49 6.48 10.70
N LEU A 101 -6.02 5.25 10.84
CA LEU A 101 -7.47 5.00 10.92
C LEU A 101 -8.15 5.74 12.08
N PHE A 102 -7.55 5.67 13.26
CA PHE A 102 -8.09 6.27 14.48
C PHE A 102 -7.29 7.49 14.96
N HIS A 103 -6.45 8.06 14.09
CA HIS A 103 -5.62 9.22 14.42
C HIS A 103 -6.46 10.42 14.88
N PRO A 104 -6.08 11.23 15.90
CA PRO A 104 -6.93 12.32 16.42
C PRO A 104 -7.26 13.42 15.39
N ALA A 105 -6.34 13.70 14.47
CA ALA A 105 -6.56 14.68 13.41
C ALA A 105 -7.52 14.17 12.32
N ARG A 106 -8.61 14.90 12.09
CA ARG A 106 -9.62 14.58 11.06
C ARG A 106 -9.01 14.45 9.66
N LYS A 107 -8.13 15.38 9.27
CA LYS A 107 -7.46 15.38 7.96
C LYS A 107 -6.66 14.09 7.69
N VAL A 108 -6.09 13.50 8.74
CA VAL A 108 -5.37 12.22 8.63
C VAL A 108 -6.35 11.07 8.42
N ARG A 109 -7.36 10.97 9.30
CA ARG A 109 -8.38 9.90 9.19
C ARG A 109 -9.08 9.89 7.84
N GLU A 110 -9.47 11.06 7.33
CA GLU A 110 -10.21 11.15 6.06
C GLU A 110 -9.50 10.48 4.89
N VAL A 111 -8.17 10.58 4.81
CA VAL A 111 -7.40 9.94 3.74
C VAL A 111 -7.13 8.47 4.05
N TYR A 112 -6.76 8.15 5.29
CA TYR A 112 -6.46 6.77 5.69
C TYR A 112 -7.68 5.85 5.58
N TRP A 113 -8.88 6.34 5.89
CA TRP A 113 -10.11 5.59 5.66
C TRP A 113 -10.40 5.35 4.18
N LYS A 114 -10.06 6.30 3.30
CA LYS A 114 -10.17 6.08 1.85
C LYS A 114 -9.23 4.98 1.39
N VAL A 115 -7.98 5.00 1.86
CA VAL A 115 -6.98 3.95 1.54
C VAL A 115 -7.43 2.59 2.07
N TYR A 116 -7.94 2.54 3.30
CA TYR A 116 -8.53 1.32 3.85
C TYR A 116 -9.66 0.78 2.99
N ASN A 117 -10.59 1.64 2.55
CA ASN A 117 -11.70 1.22 1.71
C ASN A 117 -11.22 0.62 0.37
N THR A 118 -10.19 1.21 -0.25
CA THR A 118 -9.55 0.63 -1.45
C THR A 118 -9.02 -0.78 -1.18
N VAL A 119 -8.30 -0.96 -0.07
CA VAL A 119 -7.73 -2.27 0.28
C VAL A 119 -8.81 -3.29 0.64
N TYR A 120 -9.83 -2.86 1.39
CA TYR A 120 -10.95 -3.68 1.82
C TYR A 120 -11.74 -4.22 0.63
N VAL A 121 -12.11 -3.35 -0.31
CA VAL A 121 -12.86 -3.77 -1.51
C VAL A 121 -12.08 -4.78 -2.35
N GLY A 122 -10.75 -4.67 -2.41
CA GLY A 122 -9.91 -5.56 -3.22
C GLY A 122 -9.60 -6.91 -2.57
N SER A 123 -9.63 -7.04 -1.24
CA SER A 123 -9.17 -8.26 -0.53
C SER A 123 -9.77 -8.43 0.87
N GLU A 124 -11.08 -8.28 1.00
CA GLU A 124 -11.81 -8.38 2.28
C GLU A 124 -11.49 -9.67 3.05
N ASP A 125 -11.62 -10.83 2.41
CA ASP A 125 -11.43 -12.13 3.06
C ASP A 125 -9.98 -12.32 3.57
N ALA A 126 -9.00 -11.90 2.78
CA ALA A 126 -7.60 -11.99 3.16
C ALA A 126 -7.23 -11.06 4.34
N LEU A 127 -8.00 -9.99 4.60
CA LEU A 127 -7.78 -9.12 5.76
C LEU A 127 -8.17 -9.80 7.09
N ILE A 128 -9.02 -10.83 7.08
CA ILE A 128 -9.45 -11.54 8.29
C ILE A 128 -8.24 -12.05 9.08
N ALA A 129 -7.25 -12.62 8.38
CA ALA A 129 -6.01 -13.12 8.99
C ALA A 129 -5.06 -12.00 9.48
N ALA A 130 -5.25 -10.76 9.02
CA ALA A 130 -4.33 -9.65 9.28
C ALA A 130 -4.82 -8.66 10.35
N TYR A 131 -6.12 -8.63 10.67
CA TYR A 131 -6.64 -7.68 11.66
C TYR A 131 -5.97 -7.84 13.04
N PRO A 132 -5.58 -6.72 13.69
CA PRO A 132 -4.96 -6.77 14.99
C PRO A 132 -5.94 -7.30 16.05
N ARG A 133 -5.39 -7.92 17.09
CA ARG A 133 -6.18 -8.36 18.24
C ARG A 133 -6.55 -7.14 19.09
N VAL A 134 -7.84 -6.87 19.24
CA VAL A 134 -8.36 -5.81 20.12
C VAL A 134 -8.88 -6.47 21.40
N PRO A 135 -8.35 -6.12 22.58
CA PRO A 135 -8.82 -6.71 23.84
C PRO A 135 -10.25 -6.27 24.14
N ASN A 136 -10.99 -7.11 24.86
CA ASN A 136 -12.32 -6.75 25.34
C ASN A 136 -12.27 -5.59 26.33
N GLU A 137 -13.35 -4.81 26.35
CA GLU A 137 -13.60 -3.79 27.35
C GLU A 137 -14.73 -4.23 28.29
N SER A 138 -14.99 -3.44 29.33
CA SER A 138 -16.06 -3.74 30.30
C SER A 138 -17.45 -3.84 29.67
N LYS A 139 -17.68 -3.10 28.58
CA LYS A 139 -18.98 -3.03 27.89
C LYS A 139 -19.05 -3.89 26.62
N ASN A 140 -17.92 -4.19 25.99
CA ASN A 140 -17.86 -4.74 24.64
C ASN A 140 -16.89 -5.91 24.56
N GLN A 141 -17.29 -6.94 23.82
CA GLN A 141 -16.44 -8.08 23.46
C GLN A 141 -15.94 -7.88 22.02
N TYR A 142 -14.62 -7.72 21.86
CA TYR A 142 -13.96 -7.46 20.58
C TYR A 142 -13.07 -8.62 20.10
N LEU A 143 -12.78 -9.58 20.97
CA LEU A 143 -11.98 -10.75 20.65
C LEU A 143 -12.71 -11.73 19.71
N ARG A 144 -11.95 -12.35 18.80
CA ARG A 144 -12.39 -13.40 17.88
C ARG A 144 -11.92 -14.76 18.41
N TYR A 145 -12.69 -15.33 19.33
CA TYR A 145 -12.29 -16.51 20.11
C TYR A 145 -12.06 -17.76 19.27
N GLU A 146 -12.75 -17.88 18.14
CA GLU A 146 -12.65 -19.01 17.23
C GLU A 146 -11.26 -19.15 16.61
N LEU A 147 -10.51 -18.04 16.52
CA LEU A 147 -9.14 -18.03 16.02
C LEU A 147 -8.11 -18.45 17.08
N ASP A 148 -8.51 -18.58 18.34
CA ASP A 148 -7.63 -18.99 19.45
C ASP A 148 -7.68 -20.51 19.71
N TYR A 149 -8.49 -21.27 18.99
CA TYR A 149 -8.56 -22.73 19.16
C TYR A 149 -7.25 -23.41 18.73
N VAL A 150 -6.73 -24.26 19.62
CA VAL A 150 -5.62 -25.18 19.35
C VAL A 150 -6.14 -26.58 19.65
N LEU A 151 -6.24 -27.42 18.60
CA LEU A 151 -6.72 -28.79 18.68
C LEU A 151 -5.59 -29.78 18.94
#